data_AF-A0A816TDP2-F1
#
_entry.id   AF-A0A816TDP2-F1
#
_cell.length_a   1.000
_cell.length_b   1.000
_cell.length_c   1.000
_cell.angle_alpha   90.00
_cell.angle_beta   90.00
_cell.angle_gamma   90.00
#
_symmetry.space_group_name_H-M   'P 1'
#
loop_
_entity.id
_entity.type
_entity.pdbx_description
1 polymer ?
#
loop_
_entity_poly.entity_id
_entity_poly.type
_entity_poly.pdbx_seq_one_letter_code
_entity_poly.pdbx_strand_id
1 'polypeptide(L)'
;MSHPPPYTLVLSDKRKPACSSPKRTLTMKIKRANTQQTTIRISIPLRTSSNGHLDDGTTNDMEYMLQYHEIDYDSVIEIIDETTDYVAGVIQHSTMPQVQI
;
A
#
# COMPACT_ATOMS: atom_id res chain seq x y z
N MET A 1 -4.02 -27.52 -4.17
CA MET A 1 -5.06 -26.67 -4.80
C MET A 1 -4.85 -25.28 -4.25
N SER A 2 -4.43 -24.34 -5.09
CA SER A 2 -4.10 -22.97 -4.66
C SER A 2 -5.40 -22.17 -4.61
N HIS A 3 -5.85 -21.82 -3.42
CA HIS A 3 -7.00 -20.92 -3.25
C HIS A 3 -6.55 -19.49 -3.54
N PRO A 4 -7.24 -18.74 -4.40
CA PRO A 4 -6.95 -17.33 -4.59
C PRO A 4 -7.25 -16.55 -3.29
N PRO A 5 -6.46 -15.52 -2.96
CA PRO A 5 -6.68 -14.74 -1.76
C PRO A 5 -8.05 -14.04 -1.80
N PRO A 6 -8.72 -13.84 -0.65
CA PRO A 6 -10.10 -13.33 -0.59
C PRO A 6 -10.25 -11.84 -0.92
N TYR A 7 -9.20 -11.17 -1.42
CA TYR A 7 -9.16 -9.72 -1.66
C TYR A 7 -8.51 -9.36 -3.00
N THR A 8 -8.77 -8.13 -3.47
CA THR A 8 -8.16 -7.58 -4.68
C THR A 8 -7.69 -6.15 -4.40
N LEU A 9 -6.37 -5.93 -4.48
CA LEU A 9 -5.74 -4.63 -4.25
C LEU A 9 -5.67 -3.85 -5.57
N VAL A 10 -6.15 -2.60 -5.57
CA VAL A 10 -6.04 -1.69 -6.73
C VAL A 10 -5.37 -0.39 -6.29
N LEU A 11 -4.16 -0.15 -6.78
CA LEU A 11 -3.34 1.02 -6.48
C LEU A 11 -3.25 1.93 -7.71
N SER A 12 -3.39 3.23 -7.51
CA SER A 12 -3.38 4.22 -8.60
C SER A 12 -2.68 5.50 -8.18
N ASP A 13 -1.72 5.97 -8.98
CA ASP A 13 -0.89 7.14 -8.70
C ASP A 13 -1.07 8.21 -9.80
N LYS A 14 -1.27 9.49 -9.41
CA LYS A 14 -1.36 10.62 -10.36
C LYS A 14 -0.06 11.43 -10.29
N ARG A 15 0.83 11.20 -11.27
CA ARG A 15 2.16 11.83 -11.34
C ARG A 15 2.11 13.34 -11.63
N LYS A 16 2.72 14.14 -10.75
CA LYS A 16 3.43 15.39 -11.08
C LYS A 16 4.75 15.41 -10.30
N PRO A 17 5.89 15.77 -10.92
CA PRO A 17 7.14 15.93 -10.20
C PRO A 17 7.03 17.18 -9.32
N ALA A 18 7.30 17.04 -8.02
CA ALA A 18 7.35 18.15 -7.07
C ALA A 18 8.81 18.42 -6.67
N CYS A 19 9.13 19.69 -6.43
CA CYS A 19 10.45 20.16 -5.98
C CYS A 19 10.79 19.70 -4.54
N SER A 20 9.81 19.14 -3.84
CA SER A 20 9.93 18.38 -2.60
C SER A 20 9.34 16.99 -2.83
N SER A 21 9.70 15.99 -2.02
CA SER A 21 8.96 14.72 -1.99
C SER A 21 7.48 15.05 -1.80
N PRO A 22 6.62 14.84 -2.81
CA PRO A 22 5.21 15.19 -2.68
C PRO A 22 4.66 14.40 -1.49
N LYS A 23 3.83 15.02 -0.65
CA LYS A 23 3.09 14.27 0.38
C LYS A 23 2.24 13.23 -0.35
N ARG A 24 2.65 11.97 -0.30
CA ARG A 24 1.93 10.86 -0.90
C ARG A 24 0.95 10.28 0.12
N THR A 25 -0.12 9.69 -0.37
CA THR A 25 -1.12 9.01 0.46
C THR A 25 -1.31 7.62 -0.11
N LEU A 26 -1.26 6.61 0.75
CA LEU A 26 -1.66 5.26 0.40
C LEU A 26 -3.17 5.16 0.62
N THR A 27 -3.90 4.80 -0.43
CA THR A 27 -5.33 4.50 -0.34
C THR A 27 -5.56 3.02 -0.61
N MET A 28 -6.09 2.30 0.37
CA MET A 28 -6.44 0.89 0.27
C MET A 28 -7.96 0.74 0.18
N LYS A 29 -8.41 -0.20 -0.65
CA LYS A 29 -9.81 -0.61 -0.74
C LYS A 29 -9.90 -2.11 -0.49
N ILE A 30 -10.56 -2.49 0.60
CA ILE A 30 -10.62 -3.88 1.07
C ILE A 30 -12.08 -4.34 0.99
N LYS A 31 -12.31 -5.42 0.25
CA LYS A 31 -13.63 -6.02 0.06
C LYS A 31 -13.67 -7.38 0.73
N ARG A 32 -14.42 -7.52 1.82
CA ARG A 32 -14.60 -8.80 2.53
C ARG A 32 -15.37 -9.80 1.66
N ALA A 33 -14.73 -10.92 1.35
CA ALA A 33 -15.36 -12.03 0.62
C ALA A 33 -16.62 -12.52 1.36
N ASN A 34 -17.63 -12.95 0.59
CA ASN A 34 -18.87 -13.54 1.11
C ASN A 34 -19.68 -12.65 2.07
N THR A 35 -19.47 -11.34 2.04
CA THR A 35 -20.28 -10.39 2.82
C THR A 35 -20.94 -9.35 1.91
N GLN A 36 -22.09 -8.82 2.34
CA GLN A 36 -22.71 -7.63 1.77
C GLN A 36 -22.16 -6.34 2.39
N GLN A 37 -21.07 -6.43 3.18
CA GLN A 37 -20.52 -5.28 3.88
C GLN A 37 -19.91 -4.28 2.90
N THR A 38 -20.01 -3.00 3.26
CA THR A 38 -19.41 -1.89 2.52
C THR A 38 -17.89 -2.09 2.41
N THR A 39 -17.34 -1.82 1.23
CA THR A 39 -15.89 -1.81 1.00
C THR A 39 -15.22 -0.87 1.98
N ILE A 40 -14.23 -1.37 2.73
CA ILE A 40 -13.44 -0.58 3.65
C ILE A 40 -12.46 0.24 2.82
N ARG A 41 -12.42 1.56 3.05
CA ARG A 41 -11.49 2.46 2.38
C ARG A 41 -10.63 3.16 3.41
N ILE A 42 -9.35 2.82 3.44
CA ILE A 42 -8.36 3.40 4.35
C ILE A 42 -7.49 4.36 3.55
N SER A 43 -7.12 5.49 4.16
CA SER A 43 -6.19 6.44 3.55
C SER A 43 -5.23 6.95 4.61
N ILE A 44 -3.94 6.71 4.41
CA ILE A 44 -2.87 7.04 5.36
C ILE A 44 -1.71 7.75 4.64
N PRO A 45 -0.90 8.54 5.36
CA PRO A 45 0.31 9.13 4.79
C PRO A 45 1.27 8.03 4.28
N LEU A 46 1.70 8.12 3.03
CA LEU A 46 2.73 7.24 2.48
C LEU A 46 4.11 7.84 2.76
N ARG A 47 4.87 7.15 3.60
CA ARG A 47 6.27 7.43 3.88
C ARG A 47 7.08 6.16 3.59
N THR A 48 8.30 6.36 3.12
CA THR A 48 9.18 5.26 2.73
C THR A 48 10.55 5.44 3.35
N SER A 49 11.15 4.32 3.71
CA SER A 49 12.54 4.30 4.14
C SER A 49 13.48 4.46 2.93
N SER A 50 14.78 4.58 3.20
CA SER A 50 15.79 4.87 2.17
C SER A 50 15.94 3.78 1.10
N ASN A 51 15.51 2.55 1.40
CA ASN A 51 15.52 1.43 0.45
C ASN A 51 14.26 1.38 -0.45
N GLY A 52 13.34 2.33 -0.29
CA GLY A 52 12.10 2.42 -1.07
C GLY A 52 10.92 1.63 -0.50
N HIS A 53 11.12 0.81 0.54
CA HIS A 53 10.04 0.13 1.26
C HIS A 53 9.29 1.10 2.19
N LEU A 54 8.13 0.68 2.69
CA LEU A 54 7.41 1.44 3.71
C LEU A 54 8.30 1.70 4.93
N ASP A 55 8.11 2.85 5.57
CA ASP A 55 8.73 3.11 6.87
C ASP A 55 7.85 2.57 8.01
N ASP A 56 8.44 2.44 9.20
CA ASP A 56 7.74 1.95 10.39
C ASP A 56 6.50 2.81 10.72
N GLY A 57 6.55 4.11 10.44
CA GLY A 57 5.42 5.00 10.67
C GLY A 57 4.20 4.65 9.82
N THR A 58 4.41 4.35 8.54
CA THR A 58 3.35 3.95 7.61
C THR A 58 2.87 2.53 7.93
N THR A 59 3.79 1.61 8.25
CA THR A 59 3.44 0.25 8.67
C THR A 59 2.57 0.24 9.92
N ASN A 60 2.92 1.04 10.94
CA ASN A 60 2.12 1.19 12.16
C ASN A 60 0.74 1.80 11.87
N ASP A 61 0.65 2.81 11.00
CA ASP A 61 -0.63 3.40 10.60
C ASP A 61 -1.52 2.36 9.87
N MET A 62 -0.92 1.50 9.03
CA MET A 62 -1.63 0.39 8.36
C MET A 62 -2.16 -0.61 9.37
N GLU A 63 -1.29 -1.12 10.24
CA GLU A 63 -1.66 -2.12 11.25
C GLU A 63 -2.81 -1.61 12.12
N TYR A 64 -2.71 -0.37 12.62
CA TYR A 64 -3.74 0.26 13.42
C TYR A 64 -5.09 0.36 12.69
N MET A 65 -5.08 0.87 11.45
CA MET A 65 -6.32 1.07 10.68
C MET A 65 -6.97 -0.26 10.25
N LEU A 66 -6.16 -1.28 9.96
CA LEU A 66 -6.67 -2.60 9.58
C LEU A 66 -7.28 -3.34 10.79
N GLN A 67 -6.61 -3.30 11.94
CA GLN A 67 -7.15 -3.88 13.18
C GLN A 67 -8.37 -3.12 13.69
N TYR A 68 -8.41 -1.78 13.56
CA TYR A 68 -9.60 -0.98 13.86
C TYR A 68 -10.82 -1.44 13.05
N HIS A 69 -10.59 -1.87 11.81
CA HIS A 69 -11.59 -2.46 10.95
C HIS A 69 -11.66 -3.99 11.05
N GLU A 70 -11.27 -4.58 12.19
CA GLU A 70 -11.42 -6.00 12.50
C GLU A 70 -10.96 -6.94 11.37
N ILE A 71 -9.89 -6.57 10.66
CA ILE A 71 -9.18 -7.49 9.76
C ILE A 71 -8.35 -8.43 10.64
N ASP A 72 -8.40 -9.73 10.35
CA ASP A 72 -7.65 -10.73 11.11
C ASP A 72 -6.14 -10.51 10.98
N TYR A 73 -5.41 -10.87 12.04
CA TYR A 73 -3.99 -10.58 12.15
C TYR A 73 -3.17 -11.11 10.98
N ASP A 74 -3.44 -12.34 10.51
CA ASP A 74 -2.73 -12.94 9.39
C ASP A 74 -2.95 -12.13 8.10
N SER A 75 -4.18 -11.73 7.82
CA SER A 75 -4.51 -10.85 6.69
C SER A 75 -3.88 -9.45 6.83
N VAL A 76 -3.72 -8.92 8.05
CA VAL A 76 -3.04 -7.63 8.27
C VAL A 76 -1.58 -7.72 7.84
N ILE A 77 -0.88 -8.79 8.25
CA ILE A 77 0.52 -9.00 7.89
C ILE A 77 0.67 -9.15 6.37
N GLU A 78 -0.17 -9.97 5.73
CA GLU A 78 -0.14 -10.18 4.28
C GLU A 78 -0.35 -8.85 3.51
N ILE A 79 -1.34 -8.03 3.93
CA ILE A 79 -1.60 -6.73 3.30
C ILE A 79 -0.40 -5.78 3.45
N ILE A 80 0.26 -5.77 4.61
CA ILE A 80 1.44 -4.92 4.86
C ILE A 80 2.62 -5.35 3.99
N ASP A 81 2.88 -6.65 3.90
CA ASP A 81 3.99 -7.21 3.11
C ASP A 81 3.78 -6.93 1.61
N GLU A 82 2.59 -7.24 1.07
CA GLU A 82 2.27 -6.98 -0.34
C GLU A 82 2.38 -5.48 -0.69
N THR A 83 1.92 -4.61 0.20
CA THR A 83 1.99 -3.16 -0.01
C THR A 83 3.44 -2.68 0.03
N THR A 84 4.23 -3.22 0.95
CA THR A 84 5.65 -2.90 1.10
C THR A 84 6.43 -3.22 -0.18
N ASP A 85 6.23 -4.42 -0.73
CA ASP A 85 6.88 -4.85 -1.97
C ASP A 85 6.41 -4.04 -3.18
N TYR A 86 5.11 -3.76 -3.27
CA TYR A 86 4.58 -2.92 -4.34
C TYR A 86 5.19 -1.52 -4.33
N VAL A 87 5.24 -0.88 -3.15
CA VAL A 87 5.79 0.48 -3.01
C VAL A 87 7.27 0.50 -3.36
N ALA A 88 8.04 -0.49 -2.92
CA ALA A 88 9.45 -0.62 -3.30
C ALA A 88 9.61 -0.73 -4.82
N GLY A 89 8.79 -1.55 -5.49
CA GLY A 89 8.78 -1.65 -6.95
C GLY A 89 8.43 -0.33 -7.65
N VAL A 90 7.41 0.39 -7.19
CA VAL A 90 7.00 1.68 -7.79
C VAL A 90 8.05 2.77 -7.60
N ILE A 91 8.72 2.80 -6.44
CA ILE A 91 9.77 3.79 -6.14
C ILE A 91 11.07 3.46 -6.87
N GLN A 92 11.48 2.19 -6.93
CA GLN A 92 12.67 1.77 -7.69
C GLN A 92 12.51 2.01 -9.20
N HIS A 93 11.31 1.82 -9.75
CA HIS A 93 11.04 2.20 -11.14
C HIS A 93 10.98 3.73 -11.37
N SER A 94 10.99 4.54 -10.31
CA SER A 94 11.07 6.00 -10.39
C SER A 94 12.50 6.54 -10.25
N THR A 95 13.50 5.70 -9.94
CA THR A 95 14.92 6.08 -9.83
C THR A 95 15.78 5.67 -11.03
N MET A 96 15.22 5.08 -12.09
CA MET A 96 15.97 4.98 -13.36
C MET A 96 16.07 6.36 -14.03
N PRO A 97 17.29 6.92 -14.22
CA PRO A 97 17.44 8.08 -15.08
C PRO A 97 17.12 7.63 -16.51
N GLN A 98 16.18 8.32 -17.15
CA GLN A 98 16.07 8.29 -18.61
C GLN A 98 17.34 8.92 -19.17
N VAL A 99 18.40 8.12 -19.30
CA VAL A 99 19.55 8.46 -20.12
C VAL A 99 19.14 8.13 -21.55
N GLN A 100 18.62 9.14 -22.25
CA GLN A 100 18.70 9.19 -23.70
C GLN A 100 20.08 9.74 -24.06
N ILE A 101 20.92 8.90 -24.68
CA ILE A 101 21.95 9.34 -25.62
C ILE A 101 21.60 8.73 -26.96
#